data_AF-A0A3B4BKZ8-F1
#
_entry.id   AF-A0A3B4BKZ8-F1
#
_cell.length_a   1.000
_cell.length_b   1.000
_cell.length_c   1.000
_cell.angle_alpha   90.00
_cell.angle_beta   90.00
_cell.angle_gamma   90.00
#
_symmetry.space_group_name_H-M   'P 1'
#
loop_
_entity.id
_entity.type
_entity.pdbx_description
1 polymer ?
#
loop_
_entity_poly.entity_id
_entity_poly.type
_entity_poly.pdbx_seq_one_letter_code
_entity_poly.pdbx_strand_id
1 'polypeptide(L)'
;MELSVRCAHEEDRLERLQVQLEDSKKAREETYEKYVTSRDHYKSEYEAKLREELENIRLKTGQEIDSLQRASREMYERENRNLREARDIAVLERDRAMAAERDTQSRYDQLLEQFRQLQLGTDNRVAELSNQSKLHAFEAERAEMVKEETAKALAQCQVECEKLQKKLEVLTQEFYRLQTCSEKRVTELQAQTAEQAARLQTYERLEQELDQVTMQAAEIENEEEAERVLFSYGYGANVPTTAKRRLKQSVHLARRVLQLERQNTALRRELDAKGAQAGQVSQELLAANQLLQQTQQPYSYLIETVKQREAQISTLKERVALLEDDVNSLRREKSTLQQVKNNMAADLERLLNHREVHMSLCCFLLLVSFNERNEFERVSFFLRFFFISLIHCINP
;
A
#
# COMPACT_ATOMS: atom_id res chain seq x y z
N MET A 1 155.42 -24.36 187.02
CA MET A 1 154.94 -23.25 186.17
C MET A 1 155.02 -23.60 184.68
N GLU A 2 156.15 -24.11 184.17
CA GLU A 2 156.39 -24.35 182.73
C GLU A 2 155.30 -25.13 181.97
N LEU A 3 154.70 -26.17 182.56
CA LEU A 3 153.63 -26.95 181.90
C LEU A 3 152.41 -26.08 181.54
N SER A 4 152.06 -25.10 182.38
CA SER A 4 150.94 -24.19 182.12
C SER A 4 151.18 -23.32 180.89
N VAL A 5 152.44 -22.99 180.59
CA VAL A 5 152.82 -22.19 179.40
C VAL A 5 152.74 -23.05 178.13
N ARG A 6 153.02 -24.36 178.22
CA ARG A 6 152.88 -25.28 177.08
C ARG A 6 151.43 -25.61 176.76
N CYS A 7 150.57 -25.81 177.77
CA CYS A 7 149.12 -25.97 177.54
C CYS A 7 148.56 -24.73 176.84
N ALA A 8 148.77 -23.54 177.42
CA ALA A 8 148.32 -22.28 176.83
C ALA A 8 148.81 -22.08 175.39
N HIS A 9 150.05 -22.48 175.05
CA HIS A 9 150.59 -22.31 173.70
C HIS A 9 150.01 -23.28 172.66
N GLU A 10 149.67 -24.52 173.05
CA GLU A 10 148.97 -25.46 172.17
C GLU A 10 147.46 -25.16 172.09
N GLU A 11 146.86 -24.58 173.15
CA GLU A 11 145.49 -24.04 173.14
C GLU A 11 145.40 -22.85 172.17
N ASP A 12 146.29 -21.85 172.28
CA ASP A 12 146.47 -20.74 171.32
C ASP A 12 146.58 -21.24 169.87
N ARG A 13 147.29 -22.34 169.67
CA ARG A 13 147.51 -22.95 168.34
C ARG A 13 146.26 -23.67 167.84
N LEU A 14 145.52 -24.34 168.72
CA LEU A 14 144.28 -25.04 168.38
C LEU A 14 143.18 -24.03 168.04
N GLU A 15 143.06 -22.93 168.78
CA GLU A 15 142.17 -21.80 168.43
C GLU A 15 142.55 -21.21 167.06
N ARG A 16 143.83 -20.90 166.81
CA ARG A 16 144.29 -20.39 165.50
C ARG A 16 143.98 -21.37 164.36
N LEU A 17 144.10 -22.68 164.58
CA LEU A 17 143.75 -23.71 163.60
C LEU A 17 142.22 -23.85 163.41
N GLN A 18 141.42 -23.63 164.46
CA GLN A 18 139.96 -23.56 164.34
C GLN A 18 139.52 -22.32 163.55
N VAL A 19 140.10 -21.15 163.82
CA VAL A 19 139.87 -19.92 163.04
C VAL A 19 140.26 -20.14 161.57
N GLN A 20 141.44 -20.69 161.28
CA GLN A 20 141.85 -21.01 159.90
C GLN A 20 140.92 -22.03 159.23
N LEU A 21 140.40 -23.02 159.97
CA LEU A 21 139.43 -23.99 159.45
C LEU A 21 138.06 -23.35 159.19
N GLU A 22 137.61 -22.43 160.04
CA GLU A 22 136.39 -21.67 159.81
C GLU A 22 136.52 -20.71 158.63
N ASP A 23 137.62 -19.97 158.53
CA ASP A 23 137.82 -18.99 157.46
C ASP A 23 138.01 -19.71 156.11
N SER A 24 138.61 -20.91 156.11
CA SER A 24 138.64 -21.81 154.95
C SER A 24 137.24 -22.33 154.57
N LYS A 25 136.37 -22.67 155.55
CA LYS A 25 134.96 -23.01 155.29
C LYS A 25 134.19 -21.82 154.73
N LYS A 26 134.29 -20.64 155.35
CA LYS A 26 133.66 -19.39 154.91
C LYS A 26 134.11 -19.03 153.48
N ALA A 27 135.41 -19.07 153.18
CA ALA A 27 135.92 -18.84 151.83
C ALA A 27 135.42 -19.87 150.79
N ARG A 28 135.29 -21.14 151.19
CA ARG A 28 134.69 -22.20 150.36
C ARG A 28 133.19 -21.98 150.14
N GLU A 29 132.47 -21.57 151.17
CA GLU A 29 131.03 -21.27 151.08
C GLU A 29 130.79 -20.01 150.24
N GLU A 30 131.55 -18.93 150.45
CA GLU A 30 131.55 -17.74 149.58
C GLU A 30 131.88 -18.07 148.11
N THR A 31 132.86 -18.93 147.84
CA THR A 31 133.19 -19.31 146.46
C THR A 31 132.14 -20.22 145.84
N TYR A 32 131.47 -21.06 146.63
CA TYR A 32 130.31 -21.83 146.19
C TYR A 32 129.09 -20.94 145.93
N GLU A 33 128.81 -19.94 146.77
CA GLU A 33 127.76 -18.95 146.55
C GLU A 33 128.04 -18.09 145.31
N LYS A 34 129.28 -17.63 145.11
CA LYS A 34 129.70 -16.92 143.89
C LYS A 34 129.56 -17.79 142.64
N TYR A 35 129.84 -19.09 142.73
CA TYR A 35 129.58 -20.04 141.65
C TYR A 35 128.09 -20.27 141.38
N VAL A 36 127.27 -20.50 142.42
CA VAL A 36 125.82 -20.72 142.30
C VAL A 36 125.12 -19.48 141.73
N THR A 37 125.42 -18.30 142.26
CA THR A 37 124.87 -17.03 141.75
C THR A 37 125.30 -16.74 140.32
N SER A 38 126.56 -16.98 139.95
CA SER A 38 127.03 -16.87 138.55
C SER A 38 126.34 -17.86 137.62
N ARG A 39 126.23 -19.13 138.01
CA ARG A 39 125.51 -20.19 137.28
C ARG A 39 124.05 -19.81 137.05
N ASP A 40 123.36 -19.36 138.09
CA ASP A 40 121.94 -19.06 138.04
C ASP A 40 121.65 -17.73 137.33
N HIS A 41 122.57 -16.77 137.37
CA HIS A 41 122.55 -15.57 136.53
C HIS A 41 122.71 -15.93 135.04
N TYR A 42 123.74 -16.70 134.66
CA TYR A 42 123.91 -17.14 133.27
C TYR A 42 122.74 -17.98 132.79
N LYS A 43 122.24 -18.92 133.61
CA LYS A 43 121.02 -19.69 133.29
C LYS A 43 119.83 -18.75 133.03
N SER A 44 119.62 -17.76 133.90
CA SER A 44 118.54 -16.79 133.76
C SER A 44 118.68 -15.95 132.49
N GLU A 45 119.90 -15.55 132.12
CA GLU A 45 120.16 -14.87 130.84
C GLU A 45 119.89 -15.76 129.63
N TYR A 46 120.36 -17.00 129.63
CA TYR A 46 120.13 -17.94 128.51
C TYR A 46 118.64 -18.25 128.36
N GLU A 47 117.92 -18.45 129.46
CA GLU A 47 116.46 -18.60 129.41
C GLU A 47 115.75 -17.30 128.99
N ALA A 48 116.24 -16.11 129.36
CA ALA A 48 115.67 -14.84 128.92
C ALA A 48 115.87 -14.63 127.41
N LYS A 49 117.08 -14.85 126.89
CA LYS A 49 117.41 -14.81 125.46
C LYS A 49 116.58 -15.83 124.67
N LEU A 50 116.44 -17.07 125.18
CA LEU A 50 115.62 -18.10 124.55
C LEU A 50 114.12 -17.72 124.54
N ARG A 51 113.59 -17.11 125.61
CA ARG A 51 112.22 -16.56 125.63
C ARG A 51 112.06 -15.45 124.59
N GLU A 52 113.02 -14.52 124.52
CA GLU A 52 113.01 -13.40 123.58
C GLU A 52 113.10 -13.88 122.12
N GLU A 53 113.95 -14.88 121.83
CA GLU A 53 114.05 -15.51 120.50
C GLU A 53 112.74 -16.22 120.13
N LEU A 54 112.12 -16.96 121.06
CA LEU A 54 110.84 -17.63 120.84
C LEU A 54 109.69 -16.63 120.62
N GLU A 55 109.63 -15.51 121.35
CA GLU A 55 108.64 -14.45 121.10
C GLU A 55 108.92 -13.70 119.79
N ASN A 56 110.17 -13.43 119.45
CA ASN A 56 110.53 -12.85 118.15
C ASN A 56 110.15 -13.75 116.98
N ILE A 57 110.29 -15.08 117.13
CA ILE A 57 109.80 -16.06 116.14
C ILE A 57 108.27 -16.03 116.09
N ARG A 58 107.57 -16.10 117.23
CA ARG A 58 106.10 -16.02 117.30
C ARG A 58 105.53 -14.77 116.62
N LEU A 59 106.12 -13.61 116.89
CA LEU A 59 105.71 -12.33 116.32
C LEU A 59 105.96 -12.26 114.82
N LYS A 60 107.12 -12.72 114.33
CA LYS A 60 107.42 -12.78 112.88
C LYS A 60 106.48 -13.74 112.16
N THR A 61 106.33 -14.97 112.65
CA THR A 61 105.40 -15.95 112.07
C THR A 61 103.96 -15.47 112.10
N GLY A 62 103.52 -14.75 113.15
CA GLY A 62 102.21 -14.09 113.20
C GLY A 62 102.04 -13.02 112.11
N GLN A 63 103.01 -12.11 111.97
CA GLN A 63 103.02 -11.07 110.94
C GLN A 63 103.06 -11.66 109.51
N GLU A 64 103.82 -12.73 109.30
CA GLU A 64 103.89 -13.49 108.06
C GLU A 64 102.52 -14.12 107.74
N ILE A 65 101.91 -14.84 108.69
CA ILE A 65 100.55 -15.40 108.54
C ILE A 65 99.53 -14.31 108.21
N ASP A 66 99.53 -13.18 108.91
CA ASP A 66 98.62 -12.06 108.66
C ASP A 66 98.87 -11.39 107.30
N SER A 67 100.12 -11.36 106.83
CA SER A 67 100.46 -10.87 105.49
C SER A 67 99.99 -11.81 104.38
N LEU A 68 100.17 -13.12 104.56
CA LEU A 68 99.71 -14.16 103.64
C LEU A 68 98.18 -14.20 103.57
N GLN A 69 97.50 -14.07 104.72
CA GLN A 69 96.05 -13.97 104.76
C GLN A 69 95.54 -12.72 104.04
N ARG A 70 96.16 -11.55 104.23
CA ARG A 70 95.79 -10.32 103.50
C ARG A 70 96.04 -10.46 102.01
N ALA A 71 97.24 -10.87 101.60
CA ALA A 71 97.58 -11.07 100.19
C ALA A 71 96.64 -12.07 99.50
N SER A 72 96.28 -13.17 100.18
CA SER A 72 95.32 -14.16 99.67
C SER A 72 93.91 -13.58 99.54
N ARG A 73 93.40 -12.85 100.55
CA ARG A 73 92.10 -12.16 100.46
C ARG A 73 92.07 -11.14 99.33
N GLU A 74 93.07 -10.28 99.22
CA GLU A 74 93.17 -9.31 98.12
C GLU A 74 93.27 -9.98 96.74
N MET A 75 93.95 -11.13 96.63
CA MET A 75 94.00 -11.92 95.39
C MET A 75 92.60 -12.40 95.02
N TYR A 76 91.88 -13.04 95.94
CA TYR A 76 90.50 -13.47 95.71
C TYR A 76 89.55 -12.30 95.42
N GLU A 77 89.75 -11.13 96.03
CA GLU A 77 88.95 -9.91 95.77
C GLU A 77 89.28 -9.24 94.42
N ARG A 78 90.52 -9.35 93.92
CA ARG A 78 90.88 -8.97 92.54
C ARG A 78 90.22 -9.94 91.56
N GLU A 79 90.38 -11.24 91.77
CA GLU A 79 89.81 -12.27 90.89
C GLU A 79 88.27 -12.25 90.86
N ASN A 80 87.61 -12.06 92.00
CA ASN A 80 86.15 -11.88 92.07
C ASN A 80 85.66 -10.63 91.33
N ARG A 81 86.47 -9.57 91.20
CA ARG A 81 86.13 -8.41 90.37
C ARG A 81 86.31 -8.72 88.90
N ASN A 82 87.48 -9.24 88.53
CA ASN A 82 87.77 -9.66 87.14
C ASN A 82 86.70 -10.61 86.58
N LEU A 83 86.24 -11.59 87.38
CA LEU A 83 85.19 -12.54 87.00
C LEU A 83 83.80 -11.88 86.84
N ARG A 84 83.48 -10.85 87.63
CA ARG A 84 82.23 -10.07 87.49
C ARG A 84 82.29 -9.19 86.24
N GLU A 85 83.40 -8.49 86.05
CA GLU A 85 83.64 -7.65 84.87
C GLU A 85 83.60 -8.48 83.57
N ALA A 86 84.26 -9.64 83.54
CA ALA A 86 84.21 -10.56 82.40
C ALA A 86 82.80 -11.11 82.13
N ARG A 87 82.04 -11.46 83.17
CA ARG A 87 80.62 -11.85 83.05
C ARG A 87 79.79 -10.72 82.47
N ASP A 88 79.96 -9.49 82.96
CA ASP A 88 79.14 -8.35 82.56
C ASP A 88 79.46 -7.90 81.13
N ILE A 89 80.72 -8.00 80.69
CA ILE A 89 81.10 -7.89 79.28
C ILE A 89 80.42 -8.96 78.42
N ALA A 90 80.48 -10.24 78.82
CA ALA A 90 79.85 -11.34 78.07
C ALA A 90 78.31 -11.20 77.99
N VAL A 91 77.66 -10.66 79.02
CA VAL A 91 76.22 -10.34 79.00
C VAL A 91 75.93 -9.20 78.02
N LEU A 92 76.73 -8.13 78.00
CA LEU A 92 76.58 -7.03 77.05
C LEU A 92 76.82 -7.47 75.60
N GLU A 93 77.76 -8.38 75.36
CA GLU A 93 78.01 -8.96 74.03
C GLU A 93 76.87 -9.88 73.58
N ARG A 94 76.36 -10.74 74.47
CA ARG A 94 75.14 -11.53 74.22
C ARG A 94 73.95 -10.64 73.85
N ASP A 95 73.75 -9.54 74.58
CA ASP A 95 72.60 -8.66 74.36
C ASP A 95 72.71 -7.88 73.05
N ARG A 96 73.92 -7.49 72.65
CA ARG A 96 74.20 -6.96 71.30
C ARG A 96 73.95 -8.00 70.21
N ALA A 97 74.37 -9.25 70.43
CA ALA A 97 74.17 -10.33 69.47
C ALA A 97 72.68 -10.65 69.27
N MET A 98 71.90 -10.78 70.35
CA MET A 98 70.44 -10.98 70.29
C MET A 98 69.70 -9.79 69.65
N ALA A 99 70.19 -8.56 69.80
CA ALA A 99 69.63 -7.41 69.11
C ALA A 99 69.88 -7.50 67.59
N ALA A 100 71.12 -7.80 67.18
CA ALA A 100 71.46 -8.00 65.77
C ALA A 100 70.71 -9.18 65.13
N GLU A 101 70.55 -10.29 65.85
CA GLU A 101 69.75 -11.45 65.44
C GLU A 101 68.30 -11.06 65.13
N ARG A 102 67.62 -10.37 66.05
CA ARG A 102 66.23 -9.88 65.86
C ARG A 102 66.11 -8.93 64.68
N ASP A 103 67.07 -8.04 64.50
CA ASP A 103 67.16 -7.14 63.35
C ASP A 103 67.28 -7.91 62.03
N THR A 104 68.12 -8.96 61.99
CA THR A 104 68.26 -9.81 60.80
C THR A 104 67.02 -10.66 60.54
N GLN A 105 66.37 -11.20 61.58
CA GLN A 105 65.13 -11.95 61.46
C GLN A 105 64.01 -11.07 60.91
N SER A 106 63.83 -9.85 61.44
CA SER A 106 62.81 -8.93 60.93
C SER A 106 63.03 -8.57 59.45
N ARG A 107 64.28 -8.39 59.01
CA ARG A 107 64.61 -8.15 57.59
C ARG A 107 64.34 -9.38 56.73
N TYR A 108 64.60 -10.59 57.24
CA TYR A 108 64.28 -11.85 56.56
C TYR A 108 62.77 -12.06 56.42
N ASP A 109 61.99 -11.80 57.46
CA ASP A 109 60.53 -11.91 57.44
C ASP A 109 59.90 -10.89 56.45
N GLN A 110 60.42 -9.66 56.41
CA GLN A 110 60.04 -8.65 55.41
C GLN A 110 60.36 -9.10 53.99
N LEU A 111 61.54 -9.71 53.76
CA LEU A 111 61.95 -10.20 52.44
C LEU A 111 61.13 -11.41 51.98
N LEU A 112 60.77 -12.33 52.90
CA LEU A 112 59.86 -13.43 52.62
C LEU A 112 58.47 -12.93 52.19
N GLU A 113 57.96 -11.89 52.86
CA GLU A 113 56.65 -11.34 52.54
C GLU A 113 56.66 -10.60 51.19
N GLN A 114 57.72 -9.83 50.89
CA GLN A 114 57.94 -9.26 49.55
C GLN A 114 58.05 -10.35 48.47
N PHE A 115 58.76 -11.45 48.74
CA PHE A 115 58.87 -12.58 47.82
C PHE A 115 57.50 -13.22 47.53
N ARG A 116 56.67 -13.45 48.56
CA ARG A 116 55.31 -13.99 48.40
C ARG A 116 54.41 -13.06 47.59
N GLN A 117 54.46 -11.75 47.85
CA GLN A 117 53.68 -10.76 47.13
C GLN A 117 54.09 -10.68 45.65
N LEU A 118 55.40 -10.72 45.37
CA LEU A 118 55.92 -10.82 44.01
C LEU A 118 55.49 -12.12 43.31
N GLN A 119 55.59 -13.27 43.99
CA GLN A 119 55.18 -14.56 43.45
C GLN A 119 53.68 -14.57 43.08
N LEU A 120 52.81 -14.12 44.00
CA LEU A 120 51.38 -14.00 43.72
C LEU A 120 51.09 -13.02 42.58
N GLY A 121 51.86 -11.92 42.49
CA GLY A 121 51.79 -10.99 41.35
C GLY A 121 52.17 -11.65 40.02
N THR A 122 53.24 -12.44 39.98
CA THR A 122 53.66 -13.15 38.77
C THR A 122 52.71 -14.27 38.39
N ASP A 123 52.21 -15.06 39.35
CA ASP A 123 51.30 -16.17 39.10
C ASP A 123 49.96 -15.65 38.53
N ASN A 124 49.42 -14.56 39.11
CA ASN A 124 48.25 -13.88 38.57
C ASN A 124 48.49 -13.36 37.13
N ARG A 125 49.64 -12.73 36.86
CA ARG A 125 49.95 -12.18 35.53
C ARG A 125 50.17 -13.28 34.49
N VAL A 126 50.76 -14.41 34.87
CA VAL A 126 50.91 -15.60 34.02
C VAL A 126 49.54 -16.22 33.71
N ALA A 127 48.65 -16.32 34.70
CA ALA A 127 47.27 -16.79 34.48
C ALA A 127 46.48 -15.86 33.55
N GLU A 128 46.59 -14.54 33.73
CA GLU A 128 45.95 -13.54 32.87
C GLU A 128 46.43 -13.65 31.41
N LEU A 129 47.75 -13.65 31.19
CA LEU A 129 48.36 -13.78 29.86
C LEU A 129 48.05 -15.14 29.20
N SER A 130 48.01 -16.22 29.99
CA SER A 130 47.60 -17.55 29.50
C SER A 130 46.15 -17.55 29.01
N ASN A 131 45.26 -16.84 29.70
CA ASN A 131 43.86 -16.76 29.32
C ASN A 131 43.64 -15.82 28.13
N GLN A 132 44.35 -14.69 28.05
CA GLN A 132 44.37 -13.82 26.86
C GLN A 132 44.87 -14.58 25.61
N SER A 133 45.95 -15.35 25.75
CA SER A 133 46.47 -16.19 24.65
C SER A 133 45.47 -17.24 24.17
N LYS A 134 44.72 -17.88 25.06
CA LYS A 134 43.66 -18.85 24.69
C LYS A 134 42.49 -18.17 23.99
N LEU A 135 42.06 -17.00 24.48
CA LEU A 135 40.99 -16.23 23.84
C LEU A 135 41.36 -15.87 22.41
N HIS A 136 42.55 -15.29 22.18
CA HIS A 136 43.00 -14.95 20.83
C HIS A 136 43.21 -16.17 19.92
N ALA A 137 43.57 -17.34 20.45
CA ALA A 137 43.58 -18.59 19.68
C ALA A 137 42.18 -18.97 19.19
N PHE A 138 41.17 -19.00 20.07
CA PHE A 138 39.78 -19.26 19.67
C PHE A 138 39.22 -18.20 18.71
N GLU A 139 39.62 -16.93 18.84
CA GLU A 139 39.25 -15.87 17.90
C GLU A 139 39.88 -16.07 16.52
N ALA A 140 41.13 -16.53 16.45
CA ALA A 140 41.81 -16.86 15.21
C ALA A 140 41.19 -18.10 14.52
N GLU A 141 40.93 -19.18 15.27
CA GLU A 141 40.24 -20.37 14.77
C GLU A 141 38.85 -20.03 14.19
N ARG A 142 38.08 -19.20 14.91
CA ARG A 142 36.78 -18.70 14.43
C ARG A 142 36.91 -17.85 13.17
N ALA A 143 37.92 -16.99 13.07
CA ALA A 143 38.17 -16.19 11.88
C ALA A 143 38.61 -17.05 10.68
N GLU A 144 39.38 -18.11 10.91
CA GLU A 144 39.80 -19.06 9.87
C GLU A 144 38.60 -19.86 9.32
N MET A 145 37.70 -20.36 10.18
CA MET A 145 36.47 -21.02 9.71
C MET A 145 35.62 -20.12 8.81
N VAL A 146 35.38 -18.86 9.22
CA VAL A 146 34.60 -17.89 8.41
C VAL A 146 35.32 -17.53 7.10
N LYS A 147 36.65 -17.42 7.12
CA LYS A 147 37.48 -17.26 5.91
C LYS A 147 37.35 -18.45 4.97
N GLU A 148 37.33 -19.68 5.48
CA GLU A 148 37.11 -20.86 4.65
C GLU A 148 35.69 -20.91 4.05
N GLU A 149 34.66 -20.63 4.85
CA GLU A 149 33.26 -20.62 4.40
C GLU A 149 33.04 -19.57 3.30
N THR A 150 33.56 -18.35 3.50
CA THR A 150 33.48 -17.27 2.51
C THR A 150 34.29 -17.58 1.25
N ALA A 151 35.45 -18.23 1.35
CA ALA A 151 36.20 -18.70 0.19
C ALA A 151 35.46 -19.80 -0.60
N LYS A 152 34.82 -20.75 0.10
CA LYS A 152 33.99 -21.81 -0.51
C LYS A 152 32.78 -21.20 -1.24
N ALA A 153 32.10 -20.23 -0.62
CA ALA A 153 30.98 -19.51 -1.24
C ALA A 153 31.43 -18.69 -2.48
N LEU A 154 32.55 -17.96 -2.38
CA LEU A 154 33.11 -17.20 -3.51
C LEU A 154 33.43 -18.11 -4.72
N ALA A 155 34.04 -19.27 -4.48
CA ALA A 155 34.34 -20.24 -5.53
C ALA A 155 33.06 -20.80 -6.20
N GLN A 156 31.98 -21.03 -5.43
CA GLN A 156 30.68 -21.41 -5.98
C GLN A 156 30.10 -20.30 -6.87
N CYS A 157 30.08 -19.05 -6.40
CA CYS A 157 29.61 -17.92 -7.19
C CYS A 157 30.42 -17.71 -8.48
N GLN A 158 31.74 -17.93 -8.46
CA GLN A 158 32.59 -17.86 -9.66
C GLN A 158 32.19 -18.92 -10.70
N VAL A 159 31.96 -20.16 -10.29
CA VAL A 159 31.50 -21.25 -11.18
C VAL A 159 30.09 -20.97 -11.73
N GLU A 160 29.21 -20.34 -10.95
CA GLU A 160 27.90 -19.90 -11.42
C GLU A 160 27.99 -18.76 -12.45
N CYS A 161 28.87 -17.77 -12.23
CA CYS A 161 29.16 -16.71 -13.19
C CYS A 161 29.69 -17.27 -14.51
N GLU A 162 30.66 -18.20 -14.48
CA GLU A 162 31.14 -18.89 -15.69
C GLU A 162 30.03 -19.63 -16.43
N LYS A 163 29.17 -20.34 -15.70
CA LYS A 163 28.03 -21.08 -16.25
C LYS A 163 27.00 -20.17 -16.91
N LEU A 164 26.74 -19.01 -16.31
CA LEU A 164 25.85 -17.99 -16.87
C LEU A 164 26.47 -17.31 -18.10
N GLN A 165 27.77 -17.02 -18.08
CA GLN A 165 28.50 -16.48 -19.23
C GLN A 165 28.46 -17.45 -20.42
N LYS A 166 28.82 -18.72 -20.22
CA LYS A 166 28.78 -19.77 -21.26
C LYS A 166 27.36 -19.97 -21.81
N LYS A 167 26.33 -19.85 -20.97
CA LYS A 167 24.92 -19.87 -21.40
C LYS A 167 24.57 -18.65 -22.27
N LEU A 168 25.05 -17.46 -21.91
CA LEU A 168 24.83 -16.23 -22.68
C LEU A 168 25.53 -16.33 -24.05
N GLU A 169 26.79 -16.77 -24.10
CA GLU A 169 27.54 -16.99 -25.35
C GLU A 169 26.79 -17.91 -26.33
N VAL A 170 26.24 -19.03 -25.85
CA VAL A 170 25.43 -19.95 -26.68
C VAL A 170 24.12 -19.30 -27.14
N LEU A 171 23.40 -18.60 -26.25
CA LEU A 171 22.15 -17.90 -26.62
C LEU A 171 22.39 -16.79 -27.65
N THR A 172 23.50 -16.05 -27.54
CA THR A 172 23.91 -15.04 -28.53
C THR A 172 24.24 -15.68 -29.87
N GLN A 173 24.92 -16.83 -29.90
CA GLN A 173 25.17 -17.57 -31.15
C GLN A 173 23.87 -18.05 -31.82
N GLU A 174 22.94 -18.64 -31.06
CA GLU A 174 21.65 -19.08 -31.60
C GLU A 174 20.77 -17.90 -32.04
N PHE A 175 20.80 -16.77 -31.33
CA PHE A 175 20.12 -15.55 -31.75
C PHE A 175 20.63 -15.07 -33.13
N TYR A 176 21.94 -14.94 -33.32
CA TYR A 176 22.50 -14.53 -34.60
C TYR A 176 22.24 -15.55 -35.72
N ARG A 177 22.29 -16.86 -35.43
CA ARG A 177 21.91 -17.93 -36.38
C ARG A 177 20.46 -17.78 -36.83
N LEU A 178 19.53 -17.59 -35.88
CA LEU A 178 18.10 -17.42 -36.16
C LEU A 178 17.83 -16.12 -36.92
N GLN A 179 18.47 -15.01 -36.54
CA GLN A 179 18.39 -13.74 -37.25
C GLN A 179 18.85 -13.90 -38.71
N THR A 180 20.05 -14.44 -38.95
CA THR A 180 20.56 -14.66 -40.32
C THR A 180 19.67 -15.60 -41.13
N CYS A 181 19.06 -16.61 -40.50
CA CYS A 181 18.11 -17.51 -41.17
C CYS A 181 16.79 -16.80 -41.54
N SER A 182 16.28 -15.95 -40.64
CA SER A 182 15.07 -15.15 -40.86
C SER A 182 15.28 -14.12 -41.96
N GLU A 183 16.39 -13.38 -41.93
CA GLU A 183 16.77 -12.39 -42.95
C GLU A 183 16.89 -13.03 -44.34
N LYS A 184 17.59 -14.18 -44.44
CA LYS A 184 17.61 -14.98 -45.68
C LYS A 184 16.21 -15.33 -46.15
N ARG A 185 15.36 -15.86 -45.27
CA ARG A 185 13.99 -16.25 -45.63
C ARG A 185 13.13 -15.06 -46.06
N VAL A 186 13.32 -13.88 -45.48
CA VAL A 186 12.70 -12.64 -45.92
C VAL A 186 13.17 -12.27 -47.34
N THR A 187 14.48 -12.32 -47.63
CA THR A 187 14.98 -12.04 -48.98
C THR A 187 14.51 -13.05 -50.04
N GLU A 188 14.42 -14.35 -49.69
CA GLU A 188 13.83 -15.38 -50.56
C GLU A 188 12.38 -15.07 -50.91
N LEU A 189 11.56 -14.75 -49.90
CA LEU A 189 10.14 -14.44 -50.09
C LEU A 189 9.95 -13.13 -50.86
N GLN A 190 10.76 -12.10 -50.60
CA GLN A 190 10.75 -10.86 -51.38
C GLN A 190 11.12 -11.10 -52.86
N ALA A 191 12.13 -11.91 -53.13
CA ALA A 191 12.52 -12.28 -54.49
C ALA A 191 11.40 -13.07 -55.21
N GLN A 192 10.77 -14.03 -54.53
CA GLN A 192 9.61 -14.77 -55.06
C GLN A 192 8.42 -13.84 -55.32
N THR A 193 8.11 -12.91 -54.41
CA THR A 193 7.02 -11.94 -54.60
C THR A 193 7.30 -11.01 -55.78
N ALA A 194 8.53 -10.52 -55.93
CA ALA A 194 8.94 -9.71 -57.07
C ALA A 194 8.86 -10.48 -58.40
N GLU A 195 9.25 -11.77 -58.42
CA GLU A 195 9.12 -12.62 -59.60
C GLU A 195 7.65 -12.85 -59.99
N GLN A 196 6.78 -13.17 -59.02
CA GLN A 196 5.35 -13.36 -59.32
C GLN A 196 4.68 -12.05 -59.73
N ALA A 197 5.07 -10.90 -59.15
CA ALA A 197 4.58 -9.59 -59.57
C ALA A 197 5.01 -9.25 -61.01
N ALA A 198 6.26 -9.56 -61.40
CA ALA A 198 6.72 -9.40 -62.78
C ALA A 198 5.98 -10.33 -63.76
N ARG A 199 5.74 -11.59 -63.37
CA ARG A 199 4.94 -12.55 -64.15
C ARG A 199 3.50 -12.06 -64.33
N LEU A 200 2.84 -11.61 -63.26
CA LEU A 200 1.50 -11.02 -63.32
C LEU A 200 1.47 -9.80 -64.25
N GLN A 201 2.42 -8.87 -64.12
CA GLN A 201 2.52 -7.72 -65.02
C GLN A 201 2.70 -8.12 -66.50
N THR A 202 3.38 -9.23 -66.80
CA THR A 202 3.44 -9.74 -68.19
C THR A 202 2.10 -10.32 -68.66
N TYR A 203 1.33 -10.99 -67.80
CA TYR A 203 -0.02 -11.46 -68.15
C TYR A 203 -0.99 -10.29 -68.32
N GLU A 204 -0.99 -9.31 -67.42
CA GLU A 204 -1.84 -8.10 -67.49
C GLU A 204 -1.60 -7.31 -68.80
N ARG A 205 -0.35 -7.20 -69.25
CA ARG A 205 -0.02 -6.57 -70.55
C ARG A 205 -0.54 -7.39 -71.73
N LEU A 206 -0.35 -8.71 -71.71
CA LEU A 206 -0.86 -9.60 -72.76
C LEU A 206 -2.40 -9.58 -72.82
N GLU A 207 -3.09 -9.46 -71.69
CA GLU A 207 -4.55 -9.27 -71.64
C GLU A 207 -4.96 -7.90 -72.22
N GLN A 208 -4.26 -6.81 -71.86
CA GLN A 208 -4.50 -5.48 -72.45
C GLN A 208 -4.23 -5.43 -73.97
N GLU A 209 -3.23 -6.17 -74.46
CA GLU A 209 -2.95 -6.33 -75.89
C GLU A 209 -4.06 -7.13 -76.60
N LEU A 210 -4.52 -8.23 -75.99
CA LEU A 210 -5.62 -9.04 -76.52
C LEU A 210 -6.96 -8.30 -76.54
N ASP A 211 -7.25 -7.47 -75.54
CA ASP A 211 -8.44 -6.61 -75.51
C ASP A 211 -8.40 -5.55 -76.61
N GLN A 212 -7.25 -4.91 -76.84
CA GLN A 212 -7.06 -3.96 -77.95
C GLN A 212 -7.28 -4.62 -79.31
N VAL A 213 -6.72 -5.82 -79.54
CA VAL A 213 -6.92 -6.59 -80.77
C VAL A 213 -8.38 -7.03 -80.93
N THR A 214 -9.05 -7.40 -79.82
CA THR A 214 -10.47 -7.76 -79.81
C THR A 214 -11.35 -6.58 -80.21
N MET A 215 -11.06 -5.38 -79.70
CA MET A 215 -11.76 -4.14 -80.07
C MET A 215 -11.53 -3.77 -81.53
N GLN A 216 -10.29 -3.78 -82.02
CA GLN A 216 -9.97 -3.49 -83.43
C GLN A 216 -10.68 -4.46 -84.39
N ALA A 217 -10.69 -5.76 -84.10
CA ALA A 217 -11.43 -6.76 -84.88
C ALA A 217 -12.96 -6.62 -84.77
N ALA A 218 -13.46 -5.95 -83.72
CA ALA A 218 -14.87 -5.67 -83.54
C ALA A 218 -15.36 -4.38 -84.21
N GLU A 219 -14.47 -3.41 -84.44
CA GLU A 219 -14.77 -2.17 -85.17
C GLU A 219 -14.78 -2.36 -86.69
N ILE A 220 -13.94 -3.27 -87.22
CA ILE A 220 -13.91 -3.64 -88.64
C ILE A 220 -15.20 -4.39 -89.00
N GLU A 221 -15.94 -3.89 -89.99
CA GLU A 221 -17.25 -4.46 -90.40
C GLU A 221 -17.11 -5.68 -91.32
N ASN A 222 -16.01 -5.77 -92.07
CA ASN A 222 -15.67 -6.91 -92.93
C ASN A 222 -15.16 -8.10 -92.09
N GLU A 223 -15.78 -9.28 -92.24
CA GLU A 223 -15.46 -10.45 -91.41
C GLU A 223 -14.15 -11.13 -91.80
N GLU A 224 -13.79 -11.19 -93.08
CA GLU A 224 -12.49 -11.70 -93.52
C GLU A 224 -11.32 -10.82 -93.05
N GLU A 225 -11.55 -9.51 -92.96
CA GLU A 225 -10.51 -8.52 -92.66
C GLU A 225 -10.26 -8.40 -91.16
N ALA A 226 -11.31 -8.54 -90.34
CA ALA A 226 -11.17 -8.79 -88.91
C ALA A 226 -10.45 -10.12 -88.62
N GLU A 227 -10.70 -11.18 -89.41
CA GLU A 227 -9.89 -12.41 -89.30
C GLU A 227 -8.42 -12.19 -89.64
N ARG A 228 -8.09 -11.35 -90.63
CA ARG A 228 -6.70 -10.97 -90.95
C ARG A 228 -6.04 -10.19 -89.82
N VAL A 229 -6.75 -9.24 -89.18
CA VAL A 229 -6.23 -8.50 -88.02
C VAL A 229 -6.03 -9.42 -86.81
N LEU A 230 -6.96 -10.32 -86.52
CA LEU A 230 -6.72 -11.36 -85.50
C LEU A 230 -5.50 -12.21 -85.85
N PHE A 231 -5.37 -12.65 -87.11
CA PHE A 231 -4.28 -13.50 -87.59
C PHE A 231 -2.91 -12.81 -87.47
N SER A 232 -2.80 -11.50 -87.74
CA SER A 232 -1.53 -10.76 -87.67
C SER A 232 -0.97 -10.69 -86.24
N TYR A 233 -1.83 -10.70 -85.23
CA TYR A 233 -1.47 -10.84 -83.81
C TYR A 233 -1.33 -12.31 -83.34
N GLY A 234 -1.06 -13.24 -84.26
CA GLY A 234 -0.66 -14.62 -83.95
C GLY A 234 -1.80 -15.64 -83.75
N TYR A 235 -3.06 -15.21 -83.82
CA TYR A 235 -4.27 -16.05 -83.68
C TYR A 235 -4.33 -17.24 -84.66
N GLY A 236 -3.61 -17.14 -85.78
CA GLY A 236 -3.58 -18.13 -86.84
C GLY A 236 -3.00 -19.48 -86.43
N ALA A 237 -1.78 -19.48 -85.88
CA ALA A 237 -0.89 -20.64 -85.89
C ALA A 237 -0.83 -21.45 -84.57
N ASN A 238 -0.62 -20.78 -83.43
CA ASN A 238 -0.18 -21.45 -82.18
C ASN A 238 -1.21 -21.41 -81.03
N VAL A 239 -2.43 -20.91 -81.26
CA VAL A 239 -3.46 -20.75 -80.20
C VAL A 239 -4.30 -22.04 -80.07
N PRO A 240 -4.41 -22.64 -78.86
CA PRO A 240 -5.24 -23.82 -78.62
C PRO A 240 -6.70 -23.64 -79.05
N THR A 241 -7.33 -24.67 -79.60
CA THR A 241 -8.66 -24.59 -80.24
C THR A 241 -9.77 -24.05 -79.33
N THR A 242 -9.71 -24.33 -78.02
CA THR A 242 -10.62 -23.77 -77.01
C THR A 242 -10.42 -22.27 -76.78
N ALA A 243 -9.18 -21.79 -76.71
CA ALA A 243 -8.88 -20.36 -76.63
C ALA A 243 -9.25 -19.65 -77.94
N LYS A 244 -8.95 -20.28 -79.09
CA LYS A 244 -9.31 -19.81 -80.44
C LYS A 244 -10.83 -19.59 -80.56
N ARG A 245 -11.63 -20.54 -80.06
CA ARG A 245 -13.11 -20.43 -80.00
C ARG A 245 -13.57 -19.30 -79.07
N ARG A 246 -12.99 -19.18 -77.86
CA ARG A 246 -13.34 -18.13 -76.90
C ARG A 246 -13.11 -16.73 -77.47
N LEU A 247 -11.94 -16.44 -78.05
CA LEU A 247 -11.64 -15.11 -78.61
C LEU A 247 -12.59 -14.75 -79.76
N LYS A 248 -12.93 -15.71 -80.63
CA LYS A 248 -13.97 -15.52 -81.67
C LYS A 248 -15.31 -15.11 -81.05
N GLN A 249 -15.73 -15.78 -79.98
CA GLN A 249 -16.96 -15.43 -79.25
C GLN A 249 -16.85 -14.03 -78.61
N SER A 250 -15.70 -13.66 -78.03
CA SER A 250 -15.47 -12.30 -77.51
C SER A 250 -15.58 -11.23 -78.60
N VAL A 251 -14.98 -11.44 -79.79
CA VAL A 251 -15.08 -10.51 -80.92
C VAL A 251 -16.53 -10.39 -81.42
N HIS A 252 -17.27 -11.51 -81.58
CA HIS A 252 -18.68 -11.44 -81.96
C HIS A 252 -19.56 -10.74 -80.91
N LEU A 253 -19.25 -10.90 -79.60
CA LEU A 253 -19.93 -10.18 -78.53
C LEU A 253 -19.60 -8.68 -78.54
N ALA A 254 -18.33 -8.31 -78.70
CA ALA A 254 -17.89 -6.92 -78.83
C ALA A 254 -18.53 -6.23 -80.05
N ARG A 255 -18.56 -6.91 -81.23
CA ARG A 255 -19.30 -6.45 -82.43
C ARG A 255 -20.77 -6.20 -82.10
N ARG A 256 -21.41 -7.12 -81.37
CA ARG A 256 -22.83 -6.99 -81.00
C ARG A 256 -23.08 -5.87 -79.99
N VAL A 257 -22.18 -5.64 -79.04
CA VAL A 257 -22.24 -4.51 -78.11
C VAL A 257 -22.08 -3.19 -78.87
N LEU A 258 -21.02 -3.03 -79.68
CA LEU A 258 -20.81 -1.83 -80.50
C LEU A 258 -22.00 -1.55 -81.45
N GLN A 259 -22.60 -2.58 -82.05
CA GLN A 259 -23.81 -2.43 -82.86
C GLN A 259 -25.00 -1.94 -82.02
N LEU A 260 -25.22 -2.53 -80.83
CA LEU A 260 -26.28 -2.13 -79.92
C LEU A 260 -26.05 -0.73 -79.35
N GLU A 261 -24.81 -0.29 -79.13
CA GLU A 261 -24.46 1.06 -78.69
C GLU A 261 -24.65 2.10 -79.80
N ARG A 262 -24.25 1.80 -81.04
CA ARG A 262 -24.59 2.61 -82.22
C ARG A 262 -26.11 2.75 -82.37
N GLN A 263 -26.87 1.69 -82.15
CA GLN A 263 -28.34 1.73 -82.15
C GLN A 263 -28.92 2.50 -80.96
N ASN A 264 -28.40 2.32 -79.75
CA ASN A 264 -28.89 3.00 -78.54
C ASN A 264 -28.61 4.51 -78.61
N THR A 265 -27.45 4.92 -79.13
CA THR A 265 -27.10 6.34 -79.33
C THR A 265 -27.91 6.99 -80.46
N ALA A 266 -28.26 6.25 -81.53
CA ALA A 266 -29.23 6.72 -82.53
C ALA A 266 -30.63 6.88 -81.92
N LEU A 267 -31.16 5.85 -81.25
CA LEU A 267 -32.49 5.88 -80.63
C LEU A 267 -32.61 6.94 -79.52
N ARG A 268 -31.54 7.24 -78.77
CA ARG A 268 -31.51 8.37 -77.82
C ARG A 268 -31.66 9.71 -78.54
N ARG A 269 -30.88 9.95 -79.62
CA ARG A 269 -30.99 11.19 -80.42
C ARG A 269 -32.39 11.35 -81.03
N GLU A 270 -33.00 10.26 -81.48
CA GLU A 270 -34.40 10.25 -81.96
C GLU A 270 -35.39 10.54 -80.84
N LEU A 271 -35.21 9.94 -79.65
CA LEU A 271 -36.03 10.19 -78.47
C LEU A 271 -35.94 11.64 -78.00
N ASP A 272 -34.73 12.20 -77.94
CA ASP A 272 -34.48 13.60 -77.56
C ASP A 272 -35.15 14.56 -78.57
N ALA A 273 -35.00 14.29 -79.88
CA ALA A 273 -35.66 15.06 -80.94
C ALA A 273 -37.20 14.96 -80.88
N LYS A 274 -37.74 13.77 -80.56
CA LYS A 274 -39.19 13.58 -80.37
C LYS A 274 -39.71 14.21 -79.07
N GLY A 275 -38.90 14.22 -78.01
CA GLY A 275 -39.19 14.95 -76.77
C GLY A 275 -39.27 16.47 -77.01
N ALA A 276 -38.31 17.03 -77.75
CA ALA A 276 -38.33 18.43 -78.17
C ALA A 276 -39.57 18.76 -79.03
N GLN A 277 -39.89 17.92 -80.02
CA GLN A 277 -41.09 18.08 -80.86
C GLN A 277 -42.40 18.00 -80.06
N ALA A 278 -42.50 17.07 -79.10
CA ALA A 278 -43.66 16.95 -78.21
C ALA A 278 -43.77 18.17 -77.26
N GLY A 279 -42.65 18.70 -76.79
CA GLY A 279 -42.61 19.93 -75.99
C GLY A 279 -43.15 21.15 -76.74
N GLN A 280 -42.79 21.31 -78.02
CA GLN A 280 -43.32 22.37 -78.90
C GLN A 280 -44.84 22.25 -79.08
N VAL A 281 -45.32 21.07 -79.49
CA VAL A 281 -46.77 20.82 -79.68
C VAL A 281 -47.55 20.99 -78.38
N SER A 282 -46.97 20.66 -77.22
CA SER A 282 -47.60 20.91 -75.91
C SER A 282 -47.72 22.40 -75.59
N GLN A 283 -46.74 23.22 -75.95
CA GLN A 283 -46.81 24.69 -75.79
C GLN A 283 -47.86 25.31 -76.74
N GLU A 284 -47.92 24.86 -77.99
CA GLU A 284 -48.95 25.26 -78.95
C GLU A 284 -50.36 24.90 -78.45
N LEU A 285 -50.54 23.68 -77.93
CA LEU A 285 -51.80 23.21 -77.35
C LEU A 285 -52.21 24.03 -76.12
N LEU A 286 -51.27 24.42 -75.25
CA LEU A 286 -51.55 25.28 -74.10
C LEU A 286 -52.00 26.68 -74.55
N ALA A 287 -51.33 27.28 -75.53
CA ALA A 287 -51.72 28.58 -76.09
C ALA A 287 -53.12 28.54 -76.74
N ALA A 288 -53.42 27.47 -77.50
CA ALA A 288 -54.73 27.26 -78.11
C ALA A 288 -55.85 27.11 -77.07
N ASN A 289 -55.61 26.37 -75.98
CA ASN A 289 -56.59 26.21 -74.89
C ASN A 289 -56.81 27.52 -74.10
N GLN A 290 -55.77 28.34 -73.89
CA GLN A 290 -55.91 29.65 -73.26
C GLN A 290 -56.77 30.60 -74.12
N LEU A 291 -56.54 30.61 -75.44
CA LEU A 291 -57.36 31.38 -76.39
C LEU A 291 -58.82 30.90 -76.38
N LEU A 292 -59.05 29.58 -76.35
CA LEU A 292 -60.39 28.99 -76.28
C LEU A 292 -61.12 29.45 -75.01
N GLN A 293 -60.49 29.42 -73.83
CA GLN A 293 -61.09 29.89 -72.58
C GLN A 293 -61.49 31.37 -72.64
N GLN A 294 -60.66 32.22 -73.23
CA GLN A 294 -60.98 33.64 -73.41
C GLN A 294 -62.23 33.84 -74.30
N THR A 295 -62.38 33.04 -75.36
CA THR A 295 -63.56 33.14 -76.24
C THR A 295 -64.86 32.64 -75.60
N GLN A 296 -64.82 31.74 -74.61
CA GLN A 296 -66.04 31.13 -74.05
C GLN A 296 -66.72 31.98 -72.96
N GLN A 297 -65.98 32.75 -72.17
CA GLN A 297 -66.54 33.52 -71.04
C GLN A 297 -67.72 34.45 -71.41
N PRO A 298 -67.70 35.22 -72.53
CA PRO A 298 -68.82 36.07 -72.92
C PRO A 298 -70.10 35.29 -73.23
N TYR A 299 -69.99 34.11 -73.86
CA TYR A 299 -71.14 33.26 -74.19
C TYR A 299 -71.75 32.62 -72.94
N SER A 300 -70.92 32.14 -72.00
CA SER A 300 -71.40 31.58 -70.73
C SER A 300 -72.24 32.59 -69.95
N TYR A 301 -71.74 33.82 -69.79
CA TYR A 301 -72.45 34.89 -69.10
C TYR A 301 -73.78 35.25 -69.78
N LEU A 302 -73.79 35.34 -71.12
CA LEU A 302 -75.01 35.63 -71.88
C LEU A 302 -76.08 34.53 -71.67
N ILE A 303 -75.70 33.26 -71.71
CA ILE A 303 -76.60 32.12 -71.50
C ILE A 303 -77.24 32.14 -70.10
N GLU A 304 -76.50 32.54 -69.06
CA GLU A 304 -77.05 32.66 -67.71
C GLU A 304 -78.08 33.81 -67.60
N THR A 305 -77.82 34.96 -68.22
CA THR A 305 -78.77 36.08 -68.21
C THR A 305 -80.08 35.76 -68.95
N VAL A 306 -80.04 34.94 -70.01
CA VAL A 306 -81.24 34.47 -70.72
C VAL A 306 -82.08 33.56 -69.82
N LYS A 307 -81.46 32.55 -69.18
CA LYS A 307 -82.16 31.61 -68.28
C LYS A 307 -82.86 32.31 -67.11
N GLN A 308 -82.24 33.36 -66.54
CA GLN A 308 -82.87 34.16 -65.48
C GLN A 308 -84.13 34.89 -65.96
N ARG A 309 -84.15 35.39 -67.21
CA ARG A 309 -85.34 36.02 -67.82
C ARG A 309 -86.45 35.02 -68.09
N GLU A 310 -86.12 33.82 -68.53
CA GLU A 310 -87.11 32.75 -68.80
C GLU A 310 -87.85 32.32 -67.52
N ALA A 311 -87.14 32.16 -66.40
CA ALA A 311 -87.74 31.83 -65.09
C ALA A 311 -88.67 32.93 -64.54
N GLN A 312 -88.37 34.21 -64.82
CA GLN A 312 -89.27 35.32 -64.47
C GLN A 312 -90.55 35.29 -65.31
N ILE A 313 -90.51 34.75 -66.53
CA ILE A 313 -91.68 34.64 -67.41
C ILE A 313 -92.59 33.46 -67.01
N SER A 314 -92.07 32.34 -66.52
CA SER A 314 -92.92 31.21 -66.09
C SER A 314 -93.74 31.56 -64.84
N THR A 315 -93.08 32.10 -63.81
CA THR A 315 -93.73 32.47 -62.53
C THR A 315 -94.82 33.54 -62.69
N LEU A 316 -94.69 34.45 -63.65
CA LEU A 316 -95.75 35.41 -64.01
C LEU A 316 -96.94 34.74 -64.71
N LYS A 317 -96.73 33.71 -65.54
CA LYS A 317 -97.82 32.98 -66.22
C LYS A 317 -98.64 32.12 -65.25
N GLU A 318 -97.97 31.39 -64.35
CA GLU A 318 -98.62 30.59 -63.31
C GLU A 318 -99.56 31.43 -62.44
N ARG A 319 -99.12 32.65 -62.08
CA ARG A 319 -99.89 33.60 -61.28
C ARG A 319 -101.11 34.20 -62.00
N VAL A 320 -101.13 34.21 -63.33
CA VAL A 320 -102.32 34.59 -64.11
C VAL A 320 -103.34 33.45 -64.11
N ALA A 321 -102.91 32.22 -64.40
CA ALA A 321 -103.80 31.06 -64.47
C ALA A 321 -104.59 30.83 -63.17
N LEU A 322 -103.95 30.97 -62.01
CA LEU A 322 -104.62 30.86 -60.69
C LEU A 322 -105.76 31.87 -60.52
N LEU A 323 -105.56 33.11 -60.96
CA LEU A 323 -106.58 34.17 -60.87
C LEU A 323 -107.75 33.94 -61.85
N GLU A 324 -107.52 33.27 -62.97
CA GLU A 324 -108.58 32.90 -63.92
C GLU A 324 -109.47 31.79 -63.35
N ASP A 325 -108.89 30.80 -62.65
CA ASP A 325 -109.66 29.74 -61.98
C ASP A 325 -110.49 30.26 -60.79
N ASP A 326 -109.97 31.19 -59.98
CA ASP A 326 -110.74 31.86 -58.91
C ASP A 326 -111.95 32.64 -59.44
N VAL A 327 -111.81 33.31 -60.60
CA VAL A 327 -112.94 33.98 -61.26
C VAL A 327 -113.97 32.96 -61.79
N ASN A 328 -113.52 31.77 -62.20
CA ASN A 328 -114.40 30.70 -62.67
C ASN A 328 -115.14 29.96 -61.55
N SER A 329 -114.52 29.78 -60.37
CA SER A 329 -115.17 29.16 -59.21
C SER A 329 -116.30 30.03 -58.66
N LEU A 330 -116.03 31.32 -58.39
CA LEU A 330 -117.00 32.30 -57.91
C LEU A 330 -118.21 32.48 -58.84
N ARG A 331 -118.01 32.34 -60.17
CA ARG A 331 -119.10 32.35 -61.15
C ARG A 331 -120.04 31.14 -61.00
N ARG A 332 -119.51 29.96 -60.68
CA ARG A 332 -120.30 28.74 -60.47
C ARG A 332 -121.15 28.86 -59.20
N GLU A 333 -120.55 29.25 -58.08
CA GLU A 333 -121.26 29.44 -56.80
C GLU A 333 -122.40 30.46 -56.89
N LYS A 334 -122.16 31.59 -57.59
CA LYS A 334 -123.21 32.58 -57.83
C LYS A 334 -124.41 32.00 -58.59
N SER A 335 -124.18 31.07 -59.53
CA SER A 335 -125.26 30.42 -60.28
C SER A 335 -126.07 29.43 -59.42
N THR A 336 -125.43 28.65 -58.55
CA THR A 336 -126.13 27.69 -57.68
C THR A 336 -126.94 28.41 -56.59
N LEU A 337 -126.41 29.49 -56.00
CA LEU A 337 -127.16 30.34 -55.05
C LEU A 337 -128.41 30.97 -55.70
N GLN A 338 -128.30 31.42 -56.95
CA GLN A 338 -129.45 31.93 -57.71
C GLN A 338 -130.51 30.85 -57.95
N GLN A 339 -130.09 29.60 -58.21
CA GLN A 339 -130.99 28.46 -58.42
C GLN A 339 -131.71 28.05 -57.12
N VAL A 340 -131.00 28.00 -55.99
CA VAL A 340 -131.60 27.74 -54.67
C VAL A 340 -132.63 28.80 -54.29
N LYS A 341 -132.34 30.09 -54.53
CA LYS A 341 -133.29 31.18 -54.30
C LYS A 341 -134.60 30.98 -55.06
N ASN A 342 -134.53 30.57 -56.32
CA ASN A 342 -135.72 30.36 -57.15
C ASN A 342 -136.57 29.17 -56.65
N ASN A 343 -135.94 28.10 -56.18
CA ASN A 343 -136.64 26.97 -55.58
C ASN A 343 -137.38 27.37 -54.28
N MET A 344 -136.73 28.15 -53.41
CA MET A 344 -137.34 28.66 -52.17
C MET A 344 -138.56 29.56 -52.42
N ALA A 345 -138.60 30.29 -53.54
CA ALA A 345 -139.77 31.08 -53.93
C ALA A 345 -140.97 30.17 -54.29
N ALA A 346 -140.74 29.09 -55.05
CA ALA A 346 -141.78 28.15 -55.44
C ALA A 346 -142.39 27.38 -54.24
N ASP A 347 -141.59 27.07 -53.22
CA ASP A 347 -142.10 26.40 -52.01
C ASP A 347 -142.94 27.34 -51.10
N LEU A 348 -142.69 28.65 -51.13
CA LEU A 348 -143.55 29.63 -50.44
C LEU A 348 -144.94 29.76 -51.09
N GLU A 349 -145.03 29.71 -52.42
CA GLU A 349 -146.33 29.70 -53.13
C GLU A 349 -147.14 28.43 -52.78
N ARG A 350 -146.49 27.26 -52.73
CA ARG A 350 -147.12 26.00 -52.31
C ARG A 350 -147.69 26.06 -50.89
N LEU A 351 -146.94 26.63 -49.95
CA LEU A 351 -147.35 26.72 -48.54
C LEU A 351 -148.54 27.68 -48.32
N LEU A 352 -148.67 28.74 -49.12
CA LEU A 352 -149.81 29.65 -49.04
C LEU A 352 -151.08 29.04 -49.64
N ASN A 353 -150.99 28.32 -50.77
CA ASN A 353 -152.13 27.59 -51.33
C ASN A 353 -152.67 26.52 -50.36
N HIS A 354 -151.83 25.88 -49.56
CA HIS A 354 -152.28 24.96 -48.50
C HIS A 354 -153.10 25.65 -47.40
N ARG A 355 -152.93 26.96 -47.17
CA ARG A 355 -153.64 27.69 -46.12
C ARG A 355 -155.11 27.98 -46.48
N GLU A 356 -155.43 28.10 -47.76
CA GLU A 356 -156.81 28.18 -48.24
C GLU A 356 -157.57 26.86 -47.99
N VAL A 357 -156.92 25.73 -48.25
CA VAL A 357 -157.49 24.38 -48.00
C VAL A 357 -157.63 24.09 -46.50
N HIS A 358 -156.71 24.57 -45.65
CA HIS A 358 -156.81 24.31 -44.22
C HIS A 358 -157.98 25.08 -43.56
N MET A 359 -158.39 26.23 -44.10
CA MET A 359 -159.59 26.93 -43.62
C MET A 359 -160.89 26.23 -44.00
N SER A 360 -160.98 25.55 -45.15
CA SER A 360 -162.17 24.74 -45.48
C SER A 360 -162.26 23.48 -44.62
N LEU A 361 -161.15 22.91 -44.16
CA LEU A 361 -161.15 21.79 -43.19
C LEU A 361 -161.55 22.21 -41.76
N CYS A 362 -161.22 23.44 -41.33
CA CYS A 362 -161.67 23.96 -40.04
C CYS A 362 -163.20 24.03 -39.91
N CYS A 363 -163.93 24.09 -41.04
CA CYS A 363 -165.39 24.03 -41.10
C CYS A 363 -165.98 22.63 -40.76
N PHE A 364 -165.15 21.59 -40.61
CA PHE A 364 -165.62 20.19 -40.52
C PHE A 364 -165.09 19.42 -39.30
N LEU A 365 -163.88 19.70 -38.81
CA LEU A 365 -163.08 18.71 -38.05
C LEU A 365 -162.70 19.02 -36.60
N LEU A 366 -163.03 20.20 -36.06
CA LEU A 366 -163.11 20.38 -34.60
C LEU A 366 -164.49 20.84 -34.11
N LEU A 367 -165.48 20.83 -35.01
CA LEU A 367 -166.81 20.21 -34.77
C LEU A 367 -166.73 18.67 -34.52
N VAL A 368 -165.55 18.24 -34.06
CA VAL A 368 -165.19 16.92 -33.54
C VAL A 368 -164.36 17.10 -32.23
N SER A 369 -164.62 18.12 -31.41
CA SER A 369 -164.23 18.08 -29.97
C SER A 369 -164.89 16.86 -29.34
N PHE A 370 -164.19 15.98 -28.61
CA PHE A 370 -164.69 14.62 -28.31
C PHE A 370 -164.68 13.80 -29.61
N ASN A 371 -165.82 13.25 -30.03
CA ASN A 371 -166.18 13.20 -31.44
C ASN A 371 -167.43 14.14 -31.67
N GLU A 372 -167.36 15.49 -31.48
CA GLU A 372 -168.57 16.40 -31.44
C GLU A 372 -168.62 17.98 -31.77
N ARG A 373 -167.78 18.99 -31.34
CA ARG A 373 -168.16 20.49 -31.46
C ARG A 373 -167.08 21.66 -31.54
N ASN A 374 -167.18 22.71 -32.44
CA ASN A 374 -166.64 24.15 -32.43
C ASN A 374 -166.29 24.86 -33.82
N GLU A 375 -166.13 26.22 -33.93
CA GLU A 375 -165.89 27.05 -35.20
C GLU A 375 -165.33 28.55 -35.06
N PHE A 376 -165.37 29.46 -36.11
CA PHE A 376 -165.31 31.00 -36.20
C PHE A 376 -164.27 31.87 -37.07
N GLU A 377 -164.29 33.25 -37.01
CA GLU A 377 -164.23 34.27 -38.15
C GLU A 377 -163.06 35.36 -38.29
N ARG A 378 -163.38 36.65 -38.66
CA ARG A 378 -162.56 37.73 -39.31
C ARG A 378 -162.45 38.99 -38.38
N VAL A 379 -162.19 40.19 -38.93
CA VAL A 379 -162.27 41.53 -38.26
C VAL A 379 -161.21 41.85 -37.18
N SER A 380 -160.97 43.16 -36.92
CA SER A 380 -160.29 43.76 -35.75
C SER A 380 -159.07 43.02 -35.16
N PHE A 381 -158.00 42.78 -35.94
CA PHE A 381 -156.90 43.75 -36.08
C PHE A 381 -156.20 44.09 -34.72
N PHE A 382 -155.49 43.13 -34.10
CA PHE A 382 -154.90 43.29 -32.77
C PHE A 382 -153.49 42.67 -32.58
N LEU A 383 -152.53 43.49 -32.12
CA LEU A 383 -151.34 43.21 -31.26
C LEU A 383 -149.95 42.68 -31.77
N ARG A 384 -148.93 43.53 -31.51
CA ARG A 384 -147.58 43.32 -30.86
C ARG A 384 -146.42 42.45 -31.44
N PHE A 385 -145.35 43.15 -31.89
CA PHE A 385 -143.97 43.27 -31.32
C PHE A 385 -143.39 42.25 -30.28
N PHE A 386 -142.12 41.75 -30.45
CA PHE A 386 -140.96 41.90 -29.50
C PHE A 386 -139.53 41.49 -30.03
N PHE A 387 -138.51 41.26 -29.14
CA PHE A 387 -137.06 41.64 -29.28
C PHE A 387 -136.04 40.77 -28.45
N ILE A 388 -134.71 41.07 -28.52
CA ILE A 388 -133.56 40.96 -27.51
C ILE A 388 -132.69 39.65 -27.47
N SER A 389 -131.45 39.51 -26.88
CA SER A 389 -130.07 40.15 -26.88
C SER A 389 -129.11 39.27 -25.96
N LEU A 390 -127.83 39.46 -25.53
CA LEU A 390 -126.67 40.43 -25.58
C LEU A 390 -125.33 39.75 -25.04
N ILE A 391 -124.19 40.47 -24.88
CA ILE A 391 -123.01 40.25 -23.94
C ILE A 391 -121.94 39.14 -24.29
N HIS A 392 -120.73 38.97 -23.67
CA HIS A 392 -119.49 39.76 -23.29
C HIS A 392 -118.46 38.76 -22.61
N CYS A 393 -117.22 38.97 -22.07
CA CYS A 393 -116.17 40.01 -21.83
C CYS A 393 -114.78 39.31 -21.51
N ILE A 394 -113.88 39.84 -20.62
CA ILE A 394 -112.71 39.19 -19.88
C ILE A 394 -111.39 38.95 -20.72
N ASN A 395 -110.11 38.94 -20.26
CA ASN A 395 -109.20 39.59 -19.23
C ASN A 395 -107.70 39.09 -19.50
N PRO A 396 -106.60 39.34 -18.71
CA PRO A 396 -106.40 39.99 -17.40
C PRO A 396 -105.80 41.41 -17.45
#